data_AF-A0A7S4ND64-F1
#
_entry.id   AF-A0A7S4ND64-F1
#
_cell.length_a   1.000
_cell.length_b   1.000
_cell.length_c   1.000
_cell.angle_alpha   90.00
_cell.angle_beta   90.00
_cell.angle_gamma   90.00
#
_symmetry.space_group_name_H-M   'P 1'
#
loop_
_entity.id
_entity.type
_entity.pdbx_description
1 polymer ?
#
loop_
_entity_poly.entity_id
_entity_poly.type
_entity_poly.pdbx_seq_one_letter_code
_entity_poly.pdbx_strand_id
1 'polypeptide(L)'
;EASNRLSQFYLFLKVLKEYELGQDSFTYYWMNSLPRYFSNGASLTDFCFGCLPPYAAEASLAEKYKLKLFVQALSQVPFLSTESKNNEDLAKWAFSVVHTRYFPMADGDCCIVPTADFFNHGSEPNAYITYDDEGNCYAFTTREVQAGQPLMISYGDSTNPSALLAKYGFLDESAPATFCKYVVNNPSAELVNMGYDPSRMLFYTNGEIAQEVWDVLLYEALGKVSYDEQQSLYQAHMTGNVELTLQYHQQYFEQTKSALQEHVNFLLNELEELGLGLEIQVSQGQDAERHPRLPLIMRHNEFITKILENVQQNLDSMV
;
A
#
# COMPACT_ATOMS: atom_id res chain seq x y z
N GLU A 1 7.68 10.23 11.08
CA GLU A 1 7.00 8.98 11.47
C GLU A 1 6.61 8.86 12.95
N ALA A 2 7.46 9.19 13.93
CA ALA A 2 7.14 8.99 15.35
C ALA A 2 5.97 9.86 15.86
N SER A 3 5.87 11.12 15.40
CA SER A 3 4.78 12.04 15.78
C SER A 3 3.40 11.57 15.29
N ASN A 4 3.29 11.08 14.05
CA ASN A 4 2.01 10.59 13.49
C ASN A 4 1.49 9.34 14.25
N ARG A 5 2.39 8.49 14.78
CA ARG A 5 1.99 7.33 15.60
C ARG A 5 1.33 7.74 16.92
N LEU A 6 1.73 8.87 17.50
CA LEU A 6 1.19 9.34 18.77
C LEU A 6 -0.23 9.89 18.60
N SER A 7 -0.48 10.72 17.58
CA SER A 7 -1.82 11.23 17.29
C SER A 7 -2.80 10.10 16.97
N GLN A 8 -2.37 9.09 16.20
CA GLN A 8 -3.17 7.88 15.94
C GLN A 8 -3.46 7.09 17.22
N PHE A 9 -2.48 6.98 18.14
CA PHE A 9 -2.70 6.33 19.43
C PHE A 9 -3.72 7.09 20.29
N TYR A 10 -3.67 8.42 20.33
CA TYR A 10 -4.68 9.20 21.04
C TYR A 10 -6.08 9.06 20.45
N LEU A 11 -6.20 9.05 19.11
CA LEU A 11 -7.47 8.79 18.44
C LEU A 11 -8.00 7.38 18.75
N PHE A 12 -7.10 6.39 18.83
CA PHE A 12 -7.43 5.03 19.27
C PHE A 12 -7.96 4.99 20.71
N LEU A 13 -7.32 5.68 21.66
CA LEU A 13 -7.83 5.81 23.03
C LEU A 13 -9.18 6.53 23.08
N LYS A 14 -9.37 7.55 22.23
CA LYS A 14 -10.64 8.27 22.13
C LYS A 14 -11.76 7.36 21.65
N VAL A 15 -11.54 6.56 20.60
CA VAL A 15 -12.52 5.58 20.11
C VAL A 15 -12.89 4.57 21.20
N LEU A 16 -11.91 4.03 21.92
CA LEU A 16 -12.17 3.12 23.05
C LEU A 16 -12.99 3.81 24.15
N LYS A 17 -12.66 5.06 24.48
CA LYS A 17 -13.37 5.80 25.52
C LYS A 17 -14.82 6.11 25.14
N GLU A 18 -15.04 6.54 23.90
CA GLU A 18 -16.40 6.77 23.40
C GLU A 18 -17.20 5.46 23.37
N TYR A 19 -16.56 4.34 23.02
CA TYR A 19 -17.20 3.02 23.07
C TYR A 19 -17.68 2.65 24.49
N GLU A 20 -16.89 2.92 25.53
CA GLU A 20 -17.28 2.68 26.94
C GLU A 20 -18.51 3.48 27.37
N LEU A 21 -18.71 4.68 26.81
CA LEU A 21 -19.86 5.52 27.13
C LEU A 21 -21.16 4.96 26.52
N GLY A 22 -21.06 4.06 25.53
CA GLY A 22 -22.24 3.48 24.89
C GLY A 22 -23.19 4.56 24.38
N GLN A 23 -24.47 4.47 24.76
CA GLN A 23 -25.52 5.40 24.33
C GLN A 23 -25.29 6.85 24.81
N ASP A 24 -24.47 7.06 25.84
CA ASP A 24 -24.14 8.38 26.34
C ASP A 24 -23.07 9.08 25.47
N SER A 25 -22.42 8.37 24.54
CA SER A 25 -21.49 8.98 23.58
C SER A 25 -22.24 9.78 22.52
N PHE A 26 -21.80 11.01 22.25
CA PHE A 26 -22.29 11.79 21.11
C PHE A 26 -21.96 11.16 19.75
N THR A 27 -21.01 10.21 19.71
CA THR A 27 -20.64 9.46 18.51
C THR A 27 -21.28 8.06 18.45
N TYR A 28 -22.20 7.73 19.37
CA TYR A 28 -22.81 6.40 19.49
C TYR A 28 -23.36 5.87 18.17
N TYR A 29 -24.19 6.66 17.48
CA TYR A 29 -24.81 6.24 16.22
C TYR A 29 -23.78 6.03 15.11
N TRP A 30 -22.76 6.89 15.02
CA TRP A 30 -21.66 6.72 14.08
C TRP A 30 -20.89 5.43 14.39
N MET A 31 -20.47 5.19 15.64
CA MET A 31 -19.76 3.96 16.01
C MET A 31 -20.57 2.69 15.75
N ASN A 32 -21.89 2.74 15.93
CA ASN A 32 -22.77 1.61 15.61
C ASN A 32 -22.96 1.37 14.11
N SER A 33 -22.75 2.39 13.27
CA SER A 33 -22.76 2.24 11.82
C SER A 33 -21.46 1.67 11.24
N LEU A 34 -20.37 1.66 12.03
CA LEU A 34 -19.06 1.19 11.56
C LEU A 34 -19.01 -0.34 11.36
N PRO A 35 -18.21 -0.84 10.40
CA PRO A 35 -17.98 -2.26 10.22
C PRO A 35 -17.49 -2.94 11.51
N ARG A 36 -17.89 -4.20 11.69
CA ARG A 36 -17.34 -5.09 12.73
C ARG A 36 -16.31 -6.07 12.17
N TYR A 37 -16.27 -6.22 10.86
CA TYR A 37 -15.33 -7.07 10.14
C TYR A 37 -14.39 -6.20 9.30
N PHE A 38 -13.08 -6.44 9.45
CA PHE A 38 -12.02 -5.78 8.69
C PHE A 38 -11.09 -6.84 8.08
N SER A 39 -10.54 -6.55 6.89
CA SER A 39 -9.63 -7.43 6.16
C SER A 39 -8.21 -6.88 6.03
N ASN A 40 -7.89 -5.80 6.74
CA ASN A 40 -6.57 -5.18 6.73
C ASN A 40 -5.50 -6.07 7.40
N GLY A 41 -4.23 -5.69 7.27
CA GLY A 41 -3.06 -6.40 7.77
C GLY A 41 -3.13 -6.72 9.27
N ALA A 42 -3.63 -5.79 10.09
CA ALA A 42 -3.85 -6.01 11.52
C ALA A 42 -4.85 -7.15 11.81
N SER A 43 -5.73 -7.43 10.86
CA SER A 43 -6.76 -8.46 10.94
C SER A 43 -6.36 -9.83 10.43
N LEU A 44 -5.20 -9.94 9.77
CA LEU A 44 -4.66 -11.19 9.24
C LEU A 44 -4.16 -12.13 10.35
N THR A 45 -4.22 -13.42 10.04
CA THR A 45 -3.63 -14.53 10.82
C THR A 45 -2.22 -14.85 10.31
N ASP A 46 -1.46 -15.64 11.07
CA ASP A 46 -0.13 -16.09 10.64
C ASP A 46 -0.17 -16.86 9.33
N PHE A 47 -1.23 -17.65 9.12
CA PHE A 47 -1.51 -18.31 7.86
C PHE A 47 -1.64 -17.30 6.70
N CYS A 48 -2.45 -16.25 6.88
CA CYS A 48 -2.68 -15.25 5.83
C CYS A 48 -1.38 -14.56 5.39
N PHE A 49 -0.42 -14.30 6.30
CA PHE A 49 0.85 -13.70 5.92
C PHE A 49 1.69 -14.62 5.02
N GLY A 50 1.63 -15.93 5.26
CA GLY A 50 2.28 -16.93 4.40
C GLY A 50 1.62 -17.10 3.02
N CYS A 51 0.48 -16.46 2.78
CA CYS A 51 -0.21 -16.47 1.49
C CYS A 51 -0.01 -15.19 0.67
N LEU A 52 0.71 -14.20 1.22
CA LEU A 52 0.94 -12.91 0.54
C LEU A 52 2.34 -12.88 -0.08
N PRO A 53 2.52 -12.21 -1.23
CA PRO A 53 3.85 -11.93 -1.75
C PRO A 53 4.66 -11.09 -0.74
N PRO A 54 6.00 -11.22 -0.72
CA PRO A 54 6.85 -10.68 0.35
C PRO A 54 6.55 -9.23 0.73
N TYR A 55 6.40 -8.34 -0.26
CA TYR A 55 6.08 -6.92 -0.03
C TYR A 55 4.71 -6.72 0.65
N ALA A 56 3.67 -7.40 0.17
CA ALA A 56 2.34 -7.27 0.75
C ALA A 56 2.28 -7.90 2.15
N ALA A 57 3.03 -8.99 2.37
CA ALA A 57 3.22 -9.60 3.68
C ALA A 57 3.91 -8.64 4.66
N GLU A 58 5.02 -8.01 4.26
CA GLU A 58 5.76 -7.03 5.05
C GLU A 58 4.87 -5.83 5.43
N ALA A 59 4.20 -5.22 4.45
CA ALA A 59 3.29 -4.10 4.69
C ALA A 59 2.16 -4.48 5.66
N SER A 60 1.59 -5.68 5.51
CA SER A 60 0.52 -6.17 6.39
C SER A 60 1.03 -6.51 7.79
N LEU A 61 2.23 -7.07 7.92
CA LEU A 61 2.90 -7.33 9.19
C LEU A 61 3.22 -6.04 9.93
N ALA A 62 3.59 -4.97 9.22
CA ALA A 62 3.80 -3.66 9.82
C ALA A 62 2.53 -3.14 10.52
N GLU A 63 1.35 -3.30 9.90
CA GLU A 63 0.07 -2.97 10.53
C GLU A 63 -0.22 -3.85 11.76
N LYS A 64 0.06 -5.16 11.67
CA LYS A 64 -0.07 -6.09 12.80
C LYS A 64 0.84 -5.70 13.97
N TYR A 65 2.08 -5.28 13.66
CA TYR A 65 3.05 -4.85 14.66
C TYR A 65 2.62 -3.55 15.34
N LYS A 66 2.10 -2.57 14.58
CA LYS A 66 1.52 -1.34 15.14
C LYS A 66 0.39 -1.63 16.13
N LEU A 67 -0.53 -2.55 15.79
CA LEU A 67 -1.58 -2.99 16.70
C LEU A 67 -0.99 -3.56 18.00
N LYS A 68 0.03 -4.43 17.92
CA LYS A 68 0.69 -4.99 19.10
C LYS A 68 1.25 -3.89 20.02
N LEU A 69 1.89 -2.87 19.45
CA LEU A 69 2.41 -1.74 20.23
C LEU A 69 1.29 -0.96 20.93
N PHE A 70 0.17 -0.71 20.23
CA PHE A 70 -0.97 0.00 20.81
C PHE A 70 -1.59 -0.77 21.96
N VAL A 71 -1.78 -2.08 21.80
CA VAL A 71 -2.31 -2.97 22.85
C VAL A 71 -1.38 -2.99 24.08
N GLN A 72 -0.06 -3.09 23.87
CA GLN A 72 0.91 -3.06 24.98
C GLN A 72 0.83 -1.75 25.78
N ALA A 73 0.65 -0.62 25.08
CA ALA A 73 0.56 0.70 25.70
C ALA A 73 -0.74 0.92 26.50
N LEU A 74 -1.82 0.16 26.24
CA LEU A 74 -3.09 0.28 26.99
C LEU A 74 -2.94 0.07 28.50
N SER A 75 -1.96 -0.74 28.91
CA SER A 75 -1.64 -0.98 30.33
C SER A 75 -1.32 0.31 31.10
N GLN A 76 -0.83 1.34 30.40
CA GLN A 76 -0.41 2.62 30.98
C GLN A 76 -1.51 3.68 30.99
N VAL A 77 -2.70 3.40 30.42
CA VAL A 77 -3.75 4.40 30.23
C VAL A 77 -4.69 4.44 31.44
N PRO A 78 -4.71 5.48 32.29
CA PRO A 78 -5.40 5.41 33.58
C PRO A 78 -6.94 5.52 33.48
N PHE A 79 -7.47 6.15 32.43
CA PHE A 79 -8.89 6.51 32.34
C PHE A 79 -9.77 5.48 31.61
N LEU A 80 -9.17 4.45 31.00
CA LEU A 80 -9.91 3.32 30.41
C LEU A 80 -10.11 2.23 31.47
N SER A 81 -11.27 1.58 31.40
CA SER A 81 -11.64 0.46 32.26
C SER A 81 -10.71 -0.74 32.05
N THR A 82 -10.58 -1.58 33.08
CA THR A 82 -9.84 -2.84 32.98
C THR A 82 -10.47 -3.79 31.96
N GLU A 83 -11.79 -3.76 31.81
CA GLU A 83 -12.51 -4.57 30.83
C GLU A 83 -12.11 -4.19 29.40
N SER A 84 -12.16 -2.91 29.03
CA SER A 84 -11.79 -2.46 27.68
C SER A 84 -10.31 -2.70 27.38
N LYS A 85 -9.41 -2.54 28.36
CA LYS A 85 -7.97 -2.81 28.20
C LYS A 85 -7.67 -4.28 27.89
N ASN A 86 -8.43 -5.20 28.47
CA ASN A 86 -8.21 -6.63 28.34
C ASN A 86 -9.04 -7.26 27.20
N ASN A 87 -9.84 -6.46 26.49
CA ASN A 87 -10.64 -6.93 25.37
C ASN A 87 -9.86 -6.79 24.05
N GLU A 88 -9.23 -7.88 23.62
CA GLU A 88 -8.41 -7.90 22.39
C GLU A 88 -9.21 -7.61 21.13
N ASP A 89 -10.43 -8.11 21.02
CA ASP A 89 -11.30 -7.88 19.86
C ASP A 89 -11.71 -6.41 19.76
N LEU A 90 -12.04 -5.78 20.89
CA LEU A 90 -12.35 -4.36 20.96
C LEU A 90 -11.14 -3.51 20.58
N ALA A 91 -9.95 -3.84 21.10
CA ALA A 91 -8.72 -3.12 20.76
C ALA A 91 -8.38 -3.26 19.27
N LYS A 92 -8.51 -4.47 18.72
CA LYS A 92 -8.31 -4.72 17.28
C LYS A 92 -9.33 -3.95 16.41
N TRP A 93 -10.59 -3.92 16.83
CA TRP A 93 -11.64 -3.16 16.17
C TRP A 93 -11.34 -1.66 16.18
N ALA A 94 -11.07 -1.08 17.36
CA ALA A 94 -10.77 0.35 17.49
C ALA A 94 -9.51 0.75 16.71
N PHE A 95 -8.47 -0.09 16.72
CA PHE A 95 -7.28 0.12 15.90
C PHE A 95 -7.64 0.18 14.42
N SER A 96 -8.44 -0.78 13.94
CA SER A 96 -8.85 -0.87 12.54
C SER A 96 -9.73 0.31 12.14
N VAL A 97 -10.66 0.75 13.00
CA VAL A 97 -11.46 1.97 12.79
C VAL A 97 -10.53 3.15 12.57
N VAL A 98 -9.58 3.39 13.48
CA VAL A 98 -8.64 4.52 13.34
C VAL A 98 -7.84 4.41 12.06
N HIS A 99 -7.11 3.32 11.86
CA HIS A 99 -6.10 3.21 10.79
C HIS A 99 -6.72 3.19 9.38
N THR A 100 -7.99 2.85 9.26
CA THR A 100 -8.70 2.83 7.97
C THR A 100 -9.52 4.07 7.68
N ARG A 101 -9.74 4.96 8.66
CA ARG A 101 -10.71 6.08 8.55
C ARG A 101 -10.17 7.45 8.97
N TYR A 102 -8.98 7.53 9.54
CA TYR A 102 -8.43 8.83 9.94
C TYR A 102 -8.01 9.67 8.72
N PHE A 103 -8.15 10.98 8.85
CA PHE A 103 -7.57 11.98 7.96
C PHE A 103 -6.39 12.68 8.65
N PRO A 104 -5.25 12.84 7.98
CA PRO A 104 -4.16 13.66 8.49
C PRO A 104 -4.54 15.15 8.44
N MET A 105 -4.12 15.91 9.43
CA MET A 105 -4.32 17.36 9.53
C MET A 105 -3.00 18.09 9.26
N ALA A 106 -3.09 19.36 8.84
CA ALA A 106 -1.92 20.15 8.43
C ALA A 106 -0.91 20.42 9.56
N ASP A 107 -1.37 20.40 10.81
CA ASP A 107 -0.56 20.56 12.03
C ASP A 107 0.13 19.27 12.48
N GLY A 108 -0.08 18.16 11.76
CA GLY A 108 0.48 16.85 12.08
C GLY A 108 -0.41 15.98 12.97
N ASP A 109 -1.58 16.47 13.39
CA ASP A 109 -2.59 15.65 14.06
C ASP A 109 -3.39 14.80 13.08
N CYS A 110 -4.30 13.98 13.62
CA CYS A 110 -5.23 13.20 12.84
C CYS A 110 -6.63 13.25 13.46
N CYS A 111 -7.66 13.25 12.60
CA CYS A 111 -9.04 13.20 13.03
C CYS A 111 -9.81 12.09 12.30
N ILE A 112 -10.98 11.74 12.80
CA ILE A 112 -11.99 11.03 12.02
C ILE A 112 -13.17 11.98 11.90
N VAL A 113 -13.66 12.17 10.68
CA VAL A 113 -14.82 13.00 10.41
C VAL A 113 -15.99 12.08 10.09
N PRO A 114 -16.96 11.90 11.02
CA PRO A 114 -18.16 11.12 10.76
C PRO A 114 -18.85 11.58 9.48
N THR A 115 -19.33 10.63 8.68
CA THR A 115 -19.94 10.84 7.35
C THR A 115 -18.92 11.06 6.23
N ALA A 116 -17.88 11.86 6.44
CA ALA A 116 -16.82 11.99 5.43
C ALA A 116 -15.96 10.71 5.33
N ASP A 117 -15.83 9.96 6.43
CA ASP A 117 -15.16 8.66 6.46
C ASP A 117 -15.92 7.51 5.74
N PHE A 118 -17.04 7.83 5.07
CA PHE A 118 -17.80 6.89 4.23
C PHE A 118 -17.46 6.99 2.75
N PHE A 119 -16.73 8.02 2.30
CA PHE A 119 -16.24 8.07 0.93
C PHE A 119 -15.28 6.91 0.68
N ASN A 120 -15.55 6.09 -0.33
CA ASN A 120 -14.66 5.00 -0.69
C ASN A 120 -13.44 5.51 -1.48
N HIS A 121 -12.44 4.65 -1.60
CA HIS A 121 -11.34 4.87 -2.54
C HIS A 121 -11.82 4.79 -4.00
N GLY A 122 -11.23 5.62 -4.86
CA GLY A 122 -11.18 5.35 -6.30
C GLY A 122 -9.82 5.71 -6.87
N SER A 123 -9.33 4.93 -7.85
CA SER A 123 -8.13 5.26 -8.63
C SER A 123 -8.29 6.56 -9.43
N GLU A 124 -9.52 6.88 -9.84
CA GLU A 124 -9.91 8.19 -10.38
C GLU A 124 -10.91 8.88 -9.45
N PRO A 125 -10.45 9.50 -8.36
CA PRO A 125 -11.35 10.13 -7.39
C PRO A 125 -12.11 11.29 -8.02
N ASN A 126 -13.39 11.42 -7.68
CA ASN A 126 -14.27 12.49 -8.16
C ASN A 126 -14.64 13.48 -7.06
N ALA A 127 -14.09 13.32 -5.85
CA ALA A 127 -14.24 14.21 -4.73
C ALA A 127 -12.92 14.37 -3.96
N TYR A 128 -12.82 15.46 -3.20
CA TYR A 128 -11.76 15.69 -2.23
C TYR A 128 -12.33 16.30 -0.95
N ILE A 129 -11.60 16.12 0.15
CA ILE A 129 -11.93 16.67 1.45
C ILE A 129 -11.01 17.86 1.74
N THR A 130 -11.57 18.91 2.32
CA THR A 130 -10.83 20.08 2.78
C THR A 130 -11.42 20.60 4.09
N TYR A 131 -10.69 21.48 4.77
CA TYR A 131 -11.06 22.08 6.04
C TYR A 131 -10.96 23.59 5.94
N ASP A 132 -11.88 24.32 6.58
CA ASP A 132 -11.73 25.76 6.78
C ASP A 132 -10.88 26.07 8.04
N ASP A 133 -10.63 27.36 8.28
CA ASP A 133 -9.83 27.84 9.43
C ASP A 133 -10.51 27.55 10.79
N GLU A 134 -11.81 27.25 10.79
CA GLU A 134 -12.57 26.85 11.99
C GLU A 134 -12.54 25.32 12.22
N GLY A 135 -11.95 24.57 11.28
CA GLY A 135 -11.88 23.11 11.32
C GLY A 135 -13.13 22.40 10.80
N ASN A 136 -14.06 23.10 10.14
CA ASN A 136 -15.21 22.47 9.52
C ASN A 136 -14.75 21.69 8.27
N CYS A 137 -15.24 20.45 8.15
CA CYS A 137 -14.90 19.57 7.03
C CYS A 137 -15.89 19.76 5.87
N TYR A 138 -15.35 19.93 4.66
CA TYR A 138 -16.10 20.04 3.42
C TYR A 138 -15.65 18.97 2.43
N ALA A 139 -16.60 18.48 1.64
CA ALA A 139 -16.32 17.63 0.49
C ALA A 139 -16.77 18.34 -0.79
N PHE A 140 -15.88 18.43 -1.78
CA PHE A 140 -16.15 19.04 -3.07
C PHE A 140 -15.93 18.03 -4.18
N THR A 141 -16.79 18.04 -5.19
CA THR A 141 -16.56 17.25 -6.39
C THR A 141 -15.51 17.92 -7.27
N THR A 142 -14.67 17.12 -7.92
CA THR A 142 -13.65 17.59 -8.87
C THR A 142 -14.15 17.63 -10.31
N ARG A 143 -15.30 16.99 -10.56
CA ARG A 143 -16.00 16.91 -11.85
C ARG A 143 -17.51 16.81 -11.63
N GLU A 144 -18.27 16.88 -12.71
CA GLU A 144 -19.69 16.55 -12.66
C GLU A 144 -19.87 15.07 -12.27
N VAL A 145 -20.75 14.82 -11.29
CA VAL A 145 -21.08 13.47 -10.81
C VAL A 145 -22.59 13.27 -10.98
N GLN A 146 -22.98 12.21 -11.69
CA GLN A 146 -24.39 11.96 -11.97
C GLN A 146 -25.11 11.41 -10.73
N ALA A 147 -26.42 11.66 -10.63
CA ALA A 147 -27.24 11.08 -9.58
C ALA A 147 -27.13 9.54 -9.58
N GLY A 148 -26.84 8.96 -8.41
CA GLY A 148 -26.63 7.53 -8.25
C GLY A 148 -25.18 7.06 -8.45
N GLN A 149 -24.26 7.92 -8.91
CA GLN A 149 -22.83 7.59 -8.93
C GLN A 149 -22.21 7.77 -7.53
N PRO A 150 -21.26 6.90 -7.14
CA PRO A 150 -20.57 7.04 -5.88
C PRO A 150 -19.63 8.26 -5.90
N LEU A 151 -19.53 8.91 -4.74
CA LEU A 151 -18.48 9.87 -4.47
C LEU A 151 -17.29 9.12 -3.88
N MET A 152 -16.11 9.37 -4.45
CA MET A 152 -14.88 8.64 -4.14
C MET A 152 -13.73 9.62 -3.95
N ILE A 153 -12.90 9.35 -2.95
CA ILE A 153 -11.68 10.09 -2.66
C ILE A 153 -10.45 9.21 -2.91
N SER A 154 -9.26 9.80 -2.96
CA SER A 154 -8.04 9.00 -2.92
C SER A 154 -7.69 8.64 -1.47
N TYR A 155 -7.38 7.36 -1.24
CA TYR A 155 -6.89 6.85 0.05
C TYR A 155 -5.36 6.81 0.11
N GLY A 156 -4.70 7.07 -1.02
CA GLY A 156 -3.26 6.93 -1.18
C GLY A 156 -2.88 6.69 -2.64
N ASP A 157 -1.69 6.15 -2.82
CA ASP A 157 -1.14 5.84 -4.14
C ASP A 157 -1.91 4.67 -4.79
N SER A 158 -2.66 5.00 -5.85
CA SER A 158 -3.44 4.04 -6.62
C SER A 158 -2.60 3.08 -7.44
N THR A 159 -1.29 3.31 -7.57
CA THR A 159 -0.34 2.37 -8.18
C THR A 159 0.23 1.35 -7.19
N ASN A 160 -0.22 1.39 -5.93
CA ASN A 160 0.23 0.48 -4.87
C ASN A 160 -0.93 -0.31 -4.23
N PRO A 161 -1.54 -1.25 -4.98
CA PRO A 161 -2.66 -2.05 -4.48
C PRO A 161 -2.29 -2.88 -3.25
N SER A 162 -1.02 -3.30 -3.11
CA SER A 162 -0.54 -4.05 -1.94
C SER A 162 -0.56 -3.21 -0.66
N ALA A 163 -0.20 -1.92 -0.73
CA ALA A 163 -0.29 -1.01 0.42
C ALA A 163 -1.74 -0.71 0.79
N LEU A 164 -2.63 -0.55 -0.21
CA LEU A 164 -4.06 -0.38 0.03
C LEU A 164 -4.68 -1.62 0.70
N LEU A 165 -4.31 -2.83 0.25
CA LEU A 165 -4.70 -4.08 0.89
C LEU A 165 -4.22 -4.15 2.34
N ALA A 166 -2.93 -3.87 2.58
CA ALA A 166 -2.35 -3.92 3.92
C ALA A 166 -3.04 -2.95 4.89
N LYS A 167 -3.26 -1.70 4.48
CA LYS A 167 -3.85 -0.68 5.36
C LYS A 167 -5.36 -0.81 5.49
N TYR A 168 -6.08 -0.90 4.37
CA TYR A 168 -7.54 -0.77 4.31
C TYR A 168 -8.28 -2.09 4.14
N GLY A 169 -7.60 -3.16 3.71
CA GLY A 169 -8.21 -4.49 3.59
C GLY A 169 -9.10 -4.66 2.35
N PHE A 170 -8.74 -4.04 1.23
CA PHE A 170 -9.37 -4.27 -0.06
C PHE A 170 -8.33 -4.31 -1.18
N LEU A 171 -8.71 -4.87 -2.33
CA LEU A 171 -7.94 -4.81 -3.57
C LEU A 171 -8.59 -3.74 -4.46
N ASP A 172 -7.82 -2.75 -4.90
CA ASP A 172 -8.25 -1.88 -5.99
C ASP A 172 -7.94 -2.55 -7.33
N GLU A 173 -8.94 -3.24 -7.90
CA GLU A 173 -8.81 -3.87 -9.22
C GLU A 173 -8.73 -2.83 -10.36
N SER A 174 -9.00 -1.55 -10.08
CA SER A 174 -8.83 -0.44 -11.03
C SER A 174 -7.44 0.20 -10.98
N ALA A 175 -6.56 -0.26 -10.09
CA ALA A 175 -5.18 0.22 -9.99
C ALA A 175 -4.50 0.13 -11.37
N PRO A 176 -3.94 1.23 -11.90
CA PRO A 176 -3.36 1.23 -13.25
C PRO A 176 -2.02 0.49 -13.33
N ALA A 177 -1.37 0.26 -12.19
CA ALA A 177 -0.04 -0.31 -12.06
C ALA A 177 0.18 -0.97 -10.69
N THR A 178 1.32 -1.67 -10.56
CA THR A 178 1.92 -2.08 -9.30
C THR A 178 3.38 -1.63 -9.25
N PHE A 179 3.91 -1.35 -8.06
CA PHE A 179 5.37 -1.30 -7.83
C PHE A 179 6.04 -2.56 -8.37
N CYS A 180 7.13 -2.40 -9.12
CA CYS A 180 7.88 -3.48 -9.76
C CYS A 180 8.67 -4.35 -8.78
N LYS A 181 8.63 -4.00 -7.48
CA LYS A 181 9.30 -4.71 -6.38
C LYS A 181 10.83 -4.71 -6.51
N TYR A 182 11.39 -3.81 -7.31
CA TYR A 182 12.82 -3.58 -7.40
C TYR A 182 13.23 -2.55 -6.36
N VAL A 183 13.90 -3.01 -5.29
CA VAL A 183 14.31 -2.16 -4.16
C VAL A 183 15.82 -2.08 -4.10
N VAL A 184 16.35 -0.87 -4.27
CA VAL A 184 17.76 -0.57 -4.05
C VAL A 184 17.97 -0.24 -2.58
N ASN A 185 18.75 -1.07 -1.89
CA ASN A 185 19.11 -0.86 -0.49
C ASN A 185 20.11 0.30 -0.36
N ASN A 186 19.77 1.33 0.42
CA ASN A 186 20.58 2.53 0.61
C ASN A 186 20.94 3.21 -0.73
N PRO A 187 19.95 3.74 -1.47
CA PRO A 187 20.20 4.34 -2.78
C PRO A 187 21.18 5.51 -2.65
N SER A 188 22.09 5.66 -3.61
CA SER A 188 22.98 6.81 -3.67
C SER A 188 22.20 8.09 -3.95
N ALA A 189 22.75 9.25 -3.57
CA ALA A 189 22.12 10.54 -3.88
C ALA A 189 21.94 10.73 -5.39
N GLU A 190 22.88 10.22 -6.19
CA GLU A 190 22.82 10.27 -7.66
C GLU A 190 21.62 9.48 -8.20
N LEU A 191 21.40 8.27 -7.67
CA LEU A 191 20.28 7.42 -8.10
C LEU A 191 18.92 8.04 -7.74
N VAL A 192 18.83 8.65 -6.55
CA VAL A 192 17.64 9.42 -6.15
C VAL A 192 17.44 10.64 -7.06
N ASN A 193 18.51 11.36 -7.40
CA ASN A 193 18.45 12.50 -8.32
C ASN A 193 18.02 12.09 -9.75
N MET A 194 18.37 10.88 -10.17
CA MET A 194 17.90 10.29 -11.44
C MET A 194 16.42 9.85 -11.40
N GLY A 195 15.75 10.02 -10.26
CA GLY A 195 14.33 9.76 -10.13
C GLY A 195 13.98 8.42 -9.50
N TYR A 196 14.95 7.71 -8.91
CA TYR A 196 14.63 6.53 -8.10
C TYR A 196 13.76 6.94 -6.90
N ASP A 197 12.50 6.54 -6.99
CA ASP A 197 11.54 6.53 -5.92
C ASP A 197 10.72 5.25 -6.08
N PRO A 198 10.57 4.40 -5.05
CA PRO A 198 9.76 3.19 -5.14
C PRO A 198 8.35 3.42 -5.69
N SER A 199 7.73 4.58 -5.46
CA SER A 199 6.40 4.93 -6.01
C SER A 199 6.39 5.18 -7.52
N ARG A 200 7.56 5.38 -8.15
CA ARG A 200 7.70 5.62 -9.60
C ARG A 200 8.21 4.40 -10.38
N MET A 201 8.72 3.41 -9.66
CA MET A 201 9.26 2.17 -10.21
C MET A 201 8.12 1.19 -10.52
N LEU A 202 7.39 1.44 -11.61
CA LEU A 202 6.09 0.81 -11.85
C LEU A 202 6.08 -0.19 -13.01
N PHE A 203 5.26 -1.22 -12.84
CA PHE A 203 4.74 -2.09 -13.89
C PHE A 203 3.26 -1.80 -14.09
N TYR A 204 2.88 -1.42 -15.31
CA TYR A 204 1.51 -1.09 -15.66
C TYR A 204 0.71 -2.33 -16.01
N THR A 205 -0.60 -2.25 -15.86
CA THR A 205 -1.52 -3.37 -16.13
C THR A 205 -1.49 -3.91 -17.56
N ASN A 206 -1.08 -3.09 -18.53
CA ASN A 206 -0.84 -3.48 -19.93
C ASN A 206 0.56 -4.10 -20.17
N GLY A 207 1.37 -4.27 -19.12
CA GLY A 207 2.73 -4.77 -19.20
C GLY A 207 3.77 -3.71 -19.58
N GLU A 208 3.38 -2.43 -19.74
CA GLU A 208 4.36 -1.35 -19.91
C GLU A 208 5.19 -1.21 -18.63
N ILE A 209 6.43 -0.74 -18.80
CA ILE A 209 7.41 -0.58 -17.73
C ILE A 209 7.76 0.90 -17.67
N ALA A 210 7.68 1.49 -16.47
CA ALA A 210 8.05 2.89 -16.28
C ALA A 210 9.52 3.16 -16.68
N GLN A 211 9.78 4.32 -17.27
CA GLN A 211 11.13 4.70 -17.74
C GLN A 211 12.14 4.68 -16.58
N GLU A 212 11.70 5.08 -15.38
CA GLU A 212 12.50 5.08 -14.16
C GLU A 212 13.08 3.70 -13.84
N VAL A 213 12.35 2.61 -14.15
CA VAL A 213 12.86 1.24 -13.97
C VAL A 213 14.06 0.98 -14.87
N TRP A 214 13.96 1.40 -16.14
CA TRP A 214 15.06 1.26 -17.10
C TRP A 214 16.27 2.12 -16.73
N ASP A 215 16.04 3.37 -16.32
CA ASP A 215 17.09 4.32 -15.94
C ASP A 215 17.88 3.81 -14.72
N VAL A 216 17.17 3.31 -13.70
CA VAL A 216 17.76 2.77 -12.48
C VAL A 216 18.57 1.51 -12.75
N LEU A 217 18.01 0.55 -13.50
CA LEU A 217 18.71 -0.67 -13.84
C LEU A 217 19.95 -0.41 -14.70
N LEU A 218 19.86 0.52 -15.66
CA LEU A 218 21.00 0.94 -16.46
C LEU A 218 22.08 1.56 -15.58
N TYR A 219 21.71 2.46 -14.65
CA TYR A 219 22.66 3.09 -13.74
C TYR A 219 23.42 2.06 -12.89
N GLU A 220 22.71 1.07 -12.32
CA GLU A 220 23.33 0.00 -11.53
C GLU A 220 24.16 -0.96 -12.39
N ALA A 221 23.73 -1.25 -13.62
CA ALA A 221 24.49 -2.07 -14.56
C ALA A 221 25.82 -1.40 -14.91
N LEU A 222 25.81 -0.11 -15.23
CA LEU A 222 27.03 0.65 -15.53
C LEU A 222 27.98 0.70 -14.33
N GLY A 223 27.47 0.86 -13.11
CA GLY A 223 28.29 0.84 -11.90
C GLY A 223 29.07 -0.46 -11.68
N LYS A 224 28.60 -1.57 -12.26
CA LYS A 224 29.29 -2.88 -12.24
C LYS A 224 30.32 -3.02 -13.36
N VAL A 225 30.22 -2.22 -14.42
CA VAL A 225 31.05 -2.31 -15.64
C VAL A 225 32.13 -1.22 -15.64
N SER A 226 31.72 0.05 -15.52
CA SER A 226 32.60 1.22 -15.60
C SER A 226 32.02 2.39 -14.81
N TYR A 227 32.75 2.81 -13.77
CA TYR A 227 32.40 4.01 -13.00
C TYR A 227 32.37 5.27 -13.87
N ASP A 228 33.29 5.40 -14.83
CA ASP A 228 33.35 6.57 -15.71
C ASP A 228 32.12 6.66 -16.62
N GLU A 229 31.62 5.53 -17.13
CA GLU A 229 30.40 5.50 -17.94
C GLU A 229 29.15 5.74 -17.10
N GLN A 230 29.09 5.17 -15.89
CA GLN A 230 28.02 5.45 -14.94
C GLN A 230 27.92 6.96 -14.64
N GLN A 231 29.07 7.60 -14.38
CA GLN A 231 29.13 9.03 -14.13
C GLN A 231 28.77 9.85 -15.37
N SER A 232 29.21 9.43 -16.56
CA SER A 232 28.82 10.05 -17.83
C SER A 232 27.31 10.02 -18.05
N LEU A 233 26.66 8.87 -17.81
CA LEU A 233 25.19 8.75 -17.86
C LEU A 233 24.52 9.68 -16.85
N TYR A 234 25.00 9.71 -15.60
CA TYR A 234 24.45 10.60 -14.58
C TYR A 234 24.52 12.07 -15.01
N GLN A 235 25.67 12.54 -15.48
CA GLN A 235 25.82 13.91 -15.96
C GLN A 235 24.93 14.19 -17.18
N ALA A 236 24.78 13.24 -18.10
CA ALA A 236 23.88 13.35 -19.24
C ALA A 236 22.42 13.55 -18.78
N HIS A 237 21.96 12.74 -17.83
CA HIS A 237 20.63 12.84 -17.24
C HIS A 237 20.43 14.20 -16.55
N MET A 238 21.36 14.60 -15.68
CA MET A 238 21.27 15.85 -14.92
C MET A 238 21.31 17.12 -15.78
N THR A 239 21.95 17.05 -16.95
CA THR A 239 22.03 18.17 -17.91
C THR A 239 20.94 18.14 -18.98
N GLY A 240 20.06 17.13 -18.98
CA GLY A 240 19.02 16.96 -19.98
C GLY A 240 19.54 16.56 -21.37
N ASN A 241 20.71 15.93 -21.45
CA ASN A 241 21.27 15.42 -22.69
C ASN A 241 20.61 14.10 -23.12
N VAL A 242 19.38 14.22 -23.65
CA VAL A 242 18.54 13.08 -24.06
C VAL A 242 19.22 12.18 -25.08
N GLU A 243 20.01 12.73 -26.00
CA GLU A 243 20.70 11.95 -27.04
C GLU A 243 21.71 10.99 -26.42
N LEU A 244 22.57 11.48 -25.51
CA LEU A 244 23.56 10.64 -24.86
C LEU A 244 22.92 9.62 -23.92
N THR A 245 21.87 10.01 -23.18
CA THR A 245 21.10 9.07 -22.36
C THR A 245 20.53 7.94 -23.22
N LEU A 246 19.90 8.26 -24.35
CA LEU A 246 19.34 7.26 -25.27
C LEU A 246 20.43 6.36 -25.87
N GLN A 247 21.62 6.90 -26.18
CA GLN A 247 22.75 6.10 -26.66
C GLN A 247 23.17 5.05 -25.63
N TYR A 248 23.25 5.39 -24.35
CA TYR A 248 23.54 4.42 -23.29
C TYR A 248 22.43 3.37 -23.17
N HIS A 249 21.16 3.77 -23.21
CA HIS A 249 20.05 2.80 -23.20
C HIS A 249 20.13 1.82 -24.38
N GLN A 250 20.46 2.29 -25.59
CA GLN A 250 20.61 1.42 -26.76
C GLN A 250 21.82 0.49 -26.63
N GLN A 251 22.96 1.02 -26.18
CA GLN A 251 24.20 0.25 -26.03
C GLN A 251 24.05 -0.88 -25.00
N TYR A 252 23.34 -0.63 -23.90
CA TYR A 252 23.21 -1.55 -22.78
C TYR A 252 21.84 -2.24 -22.71
N PHE A 253 21.01 -2.09 -23.75
CA PHE A 253 19.62 -2.55 -23.75
C PHE A 253 19.50 -4.04 -23.39
N GLU A 254 20.25 -4.91 -24.06
CA GLU A 254 20.20 -6.35 -23.82
C GLU A 254 20.58 -6.73 -22.38
N GLN A 255 21.56 -6.03 -21.80
CA GLN A 255 21.97 -6.28 -20.41
C GLN A 255 20.86 -5.87 -19.43
N THR A 256 20.30 -4.68 -19.60
CA THR A 256 19.23 -4.16 -18.75
C THR A 256 17.95 -4.98 -18.88
N LYS A 257 17.59 -5.36 -20.12
CA LYS A 257 16.48 -6.25 -20.43
C LYS A 257 16.65 -7.62 -19.78
N SER A 258 17.82 -8.24 -19.91
CA SER A 258 18.10 -9.55 -19.29
C SER A 258 17.96 -9.48 -17.77
N ALA A 259 18.50 -8.43 -17.13
CA ALA A 259 18.37 -8.25 -15.68
C ALA A 259 16.90 -8.08 -15.26
N LEU A 260 16.10 -7.35 -16.05
CA LEU A 260 14.69 -7.15 -15.77
C LEU A 260 13.87 -8.44 -15.99
N GLN A 261 14.18 -9.21 -17.04
CA GLN A 261 13.57 -10.53 -17.28
C GLN A 261 13.86 -11.49 -16.12
N GLU A 262 15.12 -11.56 -15.66
CA GLU A 262 15.49 -12.36 -14.49
C GLU A 262 14.68 -11.97 -13.24
N HIS A 263 14.53 -10.66 -12.99
CA HIS A 263 13.74 -10.13 -11.87
C HIS A 263 12.26 -10.50 -11.97
N VAL A 264 11.64 -10.30 -13.15
CA VAL A 264 10.23 -10.63 -13.37
C VAL A 264 9.98 -12.13 -13.25
N ASN A 265 10.86 -12.97 -13.81
CA ASN A 265 10.78 -14.42 -13.70
C ASN A 265 10.89 -14.89 -12.25
N PHE A 266 11.80 -14.29 -11.48
CA PHE A 266 11.92 -14.57 -10.05
C PHE A 266 10.60 -14.26 -9.31
N LEU A 267 10.00 -13.09 -9.55
CA LEU A 267 8.74 -12.71 -8.90
C LEU A 267 7.56 -13.63 -9.28
N LEU A 268 7.49 -14.06 -10.55
CA LEU A 268 6.47 -15.01 -11.00
C LEU A 268 6.62 -16.37 -10.32
N ASN A 269 7.85 -16.89 -10.21
CA ASN A 269 8.12 -18.14 -9.51
C ASN A 269 7.73 -18.06 -8.03
N GLU A 270 8.04 -16.96 -7.33
CA GLU A 270 7.63 -16.74 -5.94
C GLU A 270 6.10 -16.77 -5.78
N LEU A 271 5.35 -16.17 -6.72
CA LEU A 271 3.89 -16.19 -6.72
C LEU A 271 3.32 -17.58 -7.03
N GLU A 272 3.96 -18.33 -7.93
CA GLU A 272 3.59 -19.72 -8.23
C GLU A 272 3.80 -20.62 -7.01
N GLU A 273 4.95 -20.52 -6.33
CA GLU A 273 5.23 -21.26 -5.11
C GLU A 273 4.22 -20.97 -4.00
N LEU A 274 3.83 -19.69 -3.83
CA LEU A 274 2.77 -19.28 -2.91
C LEU A 274 1.42 -19.90 -3.30
N GLY A 275 1.10 -19.94 -4.59
CA GLY A 275 -0.12 -20.58 -5.11
C GLY A 275 -0.17 -22.07 -4.80
N LEU A 276 0.89 -22.80 -5.11
CA LEU A 276 1.02 -24.24 -4.83
C LEU A 276 0.94 -24.53 -3.33
N GLY A 277 1.67 -23.75 -2.51
CA GLY A 277 1.62 -23.86 -1.05
C GLY A 277 0.21 -23.65 -0.51
N LEU A 278 -0.52 -22.68 -1.07
CA LEU A 278 -1.90 -22.41 -0.69
C LEU A 278 -2.85 -23.56 -1.06
N GLU A 279 -2.76 -24.09 -2.28
CA GLU A 279 -3.60 -25.23 -2.72
C GLU A 279 -3.43 -26.45 -1.82
N ILE A 280 -2.17 -26.76 -1.45
CA ILE A 280 -1.87 -27.84 -0.50
C ILE A 280 -2.54 -27.57 0.84
N GLN A 281 -2.44 -26.36 1.38
CA GLN A 281 -3.03 -26.02 2.68
C GLN A 281 -4.57 -26.06 2.65
N VAL A 282 -5.18 -25.57 1.57
CA VAL A 282 -6.64 -25.66 1.37
C VAL A 282 -7.09 -27.13 1.30
N SER A 283 -6.36 -27.98 0.57
CA SER A 283 -6.64 -29.42 0.50
C SER A 283 -6.52 -30.13 1.87
N GLN A 284 -5.71 -29.57 2.78
CA GLN A 284 -5.55 -30.03 4.17
C GLN A 284 -6.57 -29.39 5.14
N GLY A 285 -7.56 -28.67 4.62
CA GLY A 285 -8.65 -28.07 5.38
C GLY A 285 -8.34 -26.68 5.94
N GLN A 286 -7.39 -25.92 5.37
CA GLN A 286 -7.21 -24.48 5.61
C GLN A 286 -7.99 -23.67 4.57
N ASP A 287 -9.32 -23.84 4.54
CA ASP A 287 -10.20 -23.22 3.56
C ASP A 287 -10.69 -21.82 3.99
N ALA A 288 -11.56 -21.24 3.15
CA ALA A 288 -12.16 -19.92 3.37
C ALA A 288 -13.11 -19.88 4.59
N GLU A 289 -13.61 -21.01 5.09
CA GLU A 289 -14.41 -21.04 6.32
C GLU A 289 -13.53 -20.75 7.54
N ARG A 290 -12.29 -21.24 7.52
CA ARG A 290 -11.30 -20.98 8.59
C ARG A 290 -10.56 -19.66 8.40
N HIS A 291 -10.33 -19.27 7.15
CA HIS A 291 -9.61 -18.04 6.79
C HIS A 291 -10.48 -17.15 5.90
N PRO A 292 -11.40 -16.37 6.46
CA PRO A 292 -12.38 -15.60 5.69
C PRO A 292 -11.78 -14.46 4.84
N ARG A 293 -10.47 -14.22 4.97
CA ARG A 293 -9.71 -13.22 4.20
C ARG A 293 -8.97 -13.83 3.02
N LEU A 294 -8.90 -15.16 2.96
CA LEU A 294 -8.18 -15.87 1.92
C LEU A 294 -8.66 -15.51 0.49
N PRO A 295 -9.98 -15.42 0.20
CA PRO A 295 -10.42 -15.04 -1.15
C PRO A 295 -9.94 -13.66 -1.60
N LEU A 296 -9.78 -12.71 -0.67
CA LEU A 296 -9.22 -11.39 -0.98
C LEU A 296 -7.73 -11.48 -1.31
N ILE A 297 -6.97 -12.26 -0.54
CA ILE A 297 -5.54 -12.47 -0.75
C ILE A 297 -5.29 -13.15 -2.10
N MET A 298 -6.07 -14.19 -2.43
CA MET A 298 -5.96 -14.88 -3.71
C MET A 298 -6.21 -13.95 -4.89
N ARG A 299 -7.28 -13.13 -4.84
CA ARG A 299 -7.55 -12.13 -5.89
C ARG A 299 -6.43 -11.11 -6.03
N HIS A 300 -5.84 -10.67 -4.91
CA HIS A 300 -4.69 -9.76 -4.95
C HIS A 300 -3.50 -10.42 -5.64
N ASN A 301 -3.17 -11.66 -5.30
CA ASN A 301 -2.04 -12.37 -5.90
C ASN A 301 -2.25 -12.57 -7.39
N GLU A 302 -3.44 -13.02 -7.80
CA GLU A 302 -3.83 -13.17 -9.21
C GLU A 302 -3.70 -11.84 -9.98
N PHE A 303 -4.15 -10.73 -9.37
CA PHE A 303 -4.01 -9.41 -9.97
C PHE A 303 -2.54 -9.05 -10.22
N ILE A 304 -1.66 -9.27 -9.25
CA ILE A 304 -0.22 -9.00 -9.40
C ILE A 304 0.42 -9.95 -10.41
N THR A 305 0.11 -11.25 -10.38
CA THR A 305 0.61 -12.25 -11.33
C THR A 305 0.30 -11.83 -12.76
N LYS A 306 -0.95 -11.42 -13.05
CA LYS A 306 -1.36 -10.99 -14.38
C LYS A 306 -0.56 -9.79 -14.90
N ILE A 307 -0.24 -8.84 -14.04
CA ILE A 307 0.60 -7.70 -14.43
C ILE A 307 2.01 -8.18 -14.80
N LEU A 308 2.60 -9.05 -13.97
CA LEU A 308 3.94 -9.60 -14.21
C LEU A 308 4.01 -10.46 -15.47
N GLU A 309 2.97 -11.25 -15.75
CA GLU A 309 2.86 -12.03 -17.01
C GLU A 309 2.82 -11.10 -18.23
N ASN A 310 2.06 -10.00 -18.18
CA ASN A 310 2.04 -9.02 -19.27
C ASN A 310 3.41 -8.37 -19.47
N VAL A 311 4.10 -8.03 -18.38
CA VAL A 311 5.47 -7.49 -18.44
C VAL A 311 6.42 -8.51 -19.06
N GLN A 312 6.37 -9.77 -18.63
CA GLN A 312 7.20 -10.85 -19.18
C GLN A 312 6.97 -11.01 -20.68
N GLN A 313 5.72 -11.08 -21.13
CA GLN A 313 5.37 -11.17 -22.55
C GLN A 313 5.92 -9.99 -23.36
N ASN A 314 5.80 -8.77 -22.83
CA ASN A 314 6.33 -7.59 -23.48
C ASN A 314 7.86 -7.65 -23.59
N LEU A 315 8.56 -8.00 -22.50
CA LEU A 315 10.01 -8.17 -22.50
C LEU A 315 10.47 -9.22 -23.51
N ASP A 316 9.79 -10.36 -23.59
CA ASP A 316 10.11 -11.43 -24.53
C ASP A 316 9.91 -11.02 -26.00
N SER A 317 9.00 -10.08 -26.25
CA SER A 317 8.73 -9.53 -27.59
C SER A 317 9.68 -8.41 -28.01
N MET A 318 10.41 -7.79 -27.08
CA MET A 318 11.36 -6.72 -27.38
C MET A 318 12.56 -7.26 -28.17
N VAL A 319 12.96 -6.56 -29.23
CA VAL A 319 14.12 -6.86 -30.09
C VAL A 319 15.11 -5.71 -30.04
#